data_AF-A0AA91GQK7-F1
#
_entry.id   AF-A0AA91GQK7-F1
#
_cell.length_a   1.000
_cell.length_b   1.000
_cell.length_c   1.000
_cell.angle_alpha   90.00
_cell.angle_beta   90.00
_cell.angle_gamma   90.00
#
_symmetry.space_group_name_H-M   'P 1'
#
loop_
_entity.id
_entity.type
_entity.pdbx_description
1 polymer ?
#
loop_
_entity_poly.entity_id
_entity_poly.type
_entity_poly.pdbx_seq_one_letter_code
_entity_poly.pdbx_strand_id
1 'polypeptide(L)'
;MASQAESKGKHSAAHDETSGKKAADKNEANAKHSADKNEADAKHSADNHEELDSLLSTLEGDITALDADAALGLIDQWYGSLHKAKEPELKEIANTIKELKQLVKGGKATGHEIGEVLIEIGEQTTNFGSDASKELKTPLHKLGKQLTKAGTSLGKAEDKEHIEQIDSLVENLEGDLTKIDTEVALKGIDTWYSLLHKSEDENLKAIANGLKQLKQLLKRSNPKGADIGEVLTQLGEQTQEAANSAGRGLKGRIQKLGKVLSKVGKSLE
;
A
#
# COMPACT_ATOMS: atom_id res chain seq x y z
N MET A 1 -79.52 -0.71 -83.94
CA MET A 1 -79.29 -1.63 -82.79
C MET A 1 -78.42 -0.88 -81.79
N ALA A 2 -79.01 -0.62 -80.61
CA ALA A 2 -78.49 -0.26 -79.29
C ALA A 2 -77.12 0.46 -79.14
N SER A 3 -76.88 1.44 -78.26
CA SER A 3 -77.64 2.31 -77.34
C SER A 3 -76.61 3.30 -76.75
N GLN A 4 -76.94 4.60 -76.69
CA GLN A 4 -76.77 5.61 -75.58
C GLN A 4 -75.84 5.26 -74.38
N ALA A 5 -75.09 6.16 -73.70
CA ALA A 5 -75.08 7.64 -73.49
C ALA A 5 -73.69 8.08 -72.89
N GLU A 6 -73.14 9.28 -73.14
CA GLU A 6 -73.02 10.50 -72.25
C GLU A 6 -72.69 10.21 -70.75
N SER A 7 -71.88 10.94 -69.94
CA SER A 7 -71.37 12.32 -69.90
C SER A 7 -70.24 12.47 -68.82
N LYS A 8 -69.62 13.65 -68.84
CA LYS A 8 -68.59 14.35 -68.01
C LYS A 8 -68.63 14.19 -66.46
N GLY A 9 -67.46 14.43 -65.82
CA GLY A 9 -67.39 15.26 -64.58
C GLY A 9 -66.34 14.94 -63.48
N LYS A 10 -65.19 15.66 -63.51
CA LYS A 10 -64.53 16.46 -62.43
C LYS A 10 -64.28 15.92 -60.98
N HIS A 11 -62.99 15.94 -60.58
CA HIS A 11 -62.34 16.21 -59.25
C HIS A 11 -62.70 15.39 -57.97
N SER A 12 -61.68 14.81 -57.30
CA SER A 12 -61.09 15.31 -56.03
C SER A 12 -59.98 14.40 -55.47
N ALA A 13 -59.13 14.97 -54.61
CA ALA A 13 -57.94 14.41 -53.97
C ALA A 13 -58.19 13.46 -52.78
N ALA A 14 -57.19 12.62 -52.47
CA ALA A 14 -56.83 12.08 -51.14
C ALA A 14 -55.43 11.43 -51.29
N HIS A 15 -54.34 12.16 -51.08
CA HIS A 15 -53.59 12.37 -49.84
C HIS A 15 -53.28 11.11 -49.01
N ASP A 16 -51.97 10.88 -48.96
CA ASP A 16 -51.10 9.96 -48.26
C ASP A 16 -51.33 9.93 -46.73
N GLU A 17 -51.63 8.75 -46.17
CA GLU A 17 -51.58 8.44 -44.74
C GLU A 17 -51.15 6.98 -44.54
N THR A 18 -49.87 6.65 -44.71
CA THR A 18 -49.32 5.43 -44.09
C THR A 18 -47.82 5.44 -43.77
N SER A 19 -47.07 6.46 -44.18
CA SER A 19 -45.61 6.53 -43.91
C SER A 19 -45.21 7.21 -42.59
N GLY A 20 -46.14 7.83 -41.85
CA GLY A 20 -45.82 8.59 -40.63
C GLY A 20 -45.55 7.74 -39.36
N LYS A 21 -46.09 6.51 -39.28
CA LYS A 21 -46.10 5.76 -38.01
C LYS A 21 -44.84 4.95 -37.73
N LYS A 22 -44.04 4.61 -38.76
CA LYS A 22 -42.81 3.79 -38.62
C LYS A 22 -41.53 4.62 -38.42
N ALA A 23 -41.58 5.91 -38.75
CA ALA A 23 -40.48 6.86 -38.53
C ALA A 23 -40.50 7.44 -37.11
N ALA A 24 -41.69 7.68 -36.54
CA ALA A 24 -41.84 8.14 -35.15
C ALA A 24 -41.34 7.09 -34.13
N ASP A 25 -41.68 5.82 -34.33
CA ASP A 25 -41.33 4.72 -33.42
C ASP A 25 -39.80 4.45 -33.35
N LYS A 26 -39.09 4.59 -34.49
CA LYS A 26 -37.62 4.48 -34.52
C LYS A 26 -36.93 5.68 -33.88
N ASN A 27 -37.52 6.86 -33.93
CA ASN A 27 -36.93 8.07 -33.34
C ASN A 27 -37.18 8.12 -31.83
N GLU A 28 -38.33 7.64 -31.34
CA GLU A 28 -38.60 7.48 -29.90
C GLU A 28 -37.76 6.35 -29.28
N ALA A 29 -37.56 5.22 -29.96
CA ALA A 29 -36.69 4.16 -29.47
C ALA A 29 -35.22 4.61 -29.40
N ASN A 30 -34.74 5.38 -30.40
CA ASN A 30 -33.37 5.90 -30.42
C ASN A 30 -33.17 7.04 -29.40
N ALA A 31 -34.20 7.87 -29.16
CA ALA A 31 -34.20 8.91 -28.13
C ALA A 31 -34.31 8.35 -26.69
N LYS A 32 -35.09 7.27 -26.49
CA LYS A 32 -35.10 6.53 -25.22
C LYS A 32 -33.76 5.87 -24.95
N HIS A 33 -33.15 5.24 -25.97
CA HIS A 33 -31.88 4.55 -25.79
C HIS A 33 -30.71 5.51 -25.54
N SER A 34 -30.74 6.72 -26.10
CA SER A 34 -29.76 7.77 -25.79
C SER A 34 -30.02 8.46 -24.45
N ALA A 35 -31.29 8.60 -24.02
CA ALA A 35 -31.63 9.10 -22.68
C ALA A 35 -31.23 8.12 -21.57
N ASP A 36 -31.53 6.83 -21.71
CA ASP A 36 -31.13 5.77 -20.76
C ASP A 36 -29.60 5.66 -20.65
N LYS A 37 -28.89 5.84 -21.77
CA LYS A 37 -27.42 5.78 -21.77
C LYS A 37 -26.80 7.00 -21.09
N ASN A 38 -27.37 8.19 -21.31
CA ASN A 38 -26.93 9.40 -20.61
C ASN A 38 -27.26 9.37 -19.11
N GLU A 39 -28.39 8.80 -18.69
CA GLU A 39 -28.70 8.59 -17.27
C GLU A 39 -27.78 7.53 -16.63
N ALA A 40 -27.45 6.45 -17.33
CA ALA A 40 -26.51 5.44 -16.83
C ALA A 40 -25.07 5.97 -16.73
N ASP A 41 -24.60 6.73 -17.72
CA ASP A 41 -23.27 7.36 -17.70
C ASP A 41 -23.19 8.46 -16.62
N ALA A 42 -24.26 9.25 -16.41
CA ALA A 42 -24.34 10.25 -15.34
C ALA A 42 -24.43 9.64 -13.94
N LYS A 43 -25.10 8.49 -13.80
CA LYS A 43 -25.16 7.75 -12.54
C LYS A 43 -23.80 7.12 -12.21
N HIS A 44 -23.12 6.55 -13.21
CA HIS A 44 -21.80 5.96 -13.01
C HIS A 44 -20.73 7.01 -12.66
N SER A 45 -20.81 8.22 -13.24
CA SER A 45 -19.90 9.32 -12.89
C SER A 45 -20.15 9.87 -11.47
N ALA A 46 -21.41 9.92 -11.03
CA ALA A 46 -21.77 10.29 -9.66
C ALA A 46 -21.29 9.25 -8.63
N ASP A 47 -21.54 7.96 -8.89
CA ASP A 47 -21.08 6.86 -8.02
C ASP A 47 -19.55 6.88 -7.89
N ASN A 48 -18.82 7.09 -8.99
CA ASN A 48 -17.35 7.20 -8.97
C ASN A 48 -16.86 8.39 -8.13
N HIS A 49 -17.60 9.51 -8.10
CA HIS A 49 -17.23 10.69 -7.31
C HIS A 49 -17.44 10.44 -5.81
N GLU A 50 -18.55 9.80 -5.42
CA GLU A 50 -18.80 9.42 -4.03
C GLU A 50 -17.77 8.40 -3.51
N GLU A 51 -17.38 7.43 -4.35
CA GLU A 51 -16.32 6.47 -4.03
C GLU A 51 -14.96 7.16 -3.85
N LEU A 52 -14.61 8.12 -4.71
CA LEU A 52 -13.39 8.92 -4.58
C LEU A 52 -13.38 9.73 -3.29
N ASP A 53 -14.49 10.38 -2.94
CA ASP A 53 -14.60 11.18 -1.71
C ASP A 53 -14.50 10.30 -0.45
N SER A 54 -15.11 9.11 -0.47
CA SER A 54 -15.02 8.14 0.63
C SER A 54 -13.58 7.63 0.84
N LEU A 55 -12.89 7.29 -0.24
CA LEU A 55 -11.49 6.87 -0.20
C LEU A 55 -10.59 8.00 0.34
N LEU A 56 -10.84 9.22 -0.13
CA LEU A 56 -10.11 10.40 0.31
C LEU A 56 -10.31 10.68 1.80
N SER A 57 -11.55 10.60 2.29
CA SER A 57 -11.87 10.77 3.71
C SER A 57 -11.18 9.72 4.58
N THR A 58 -11.05 8.48 4.08
CA THR A 58 -10.36 7.42 4.83
C THR A 58 -8.85 7.66 4.88
N LEU A 59 -8.25 8.05 3.76
CA LEU A 59 -6.81 8.34 3.68
C LEU A 59 -6.39 9.64 4.37
N GLU A 60 -7.35 10.54 4.67
CA GLU A 60 -7.10 11.69 5.54
C GLU A 60 -6.91 11.30 7.02
N GLY A 61 -7.43 10.12 7.42
CA GLY A 61 -7.21 9.53 8.74
C GLY A 61 -5.81 8.92 8.91
N ASP A 62 -5.56 8.40 10.11
CA ASP A 62 -4.35 7.62 10.36
C ASP A 62 -4.53 6.19 9.81
N ILE A 63 -3.86 5.90 8.70
CA ILE A 63 -4.00 4.61 8.04
C ILE A 63 -3.40 3.45 8.85
N THR A 64 -2.56 3.74 9.85
CA THR A 64 -1.99 2.71 10.74
C THR A 64 -3.02 2.18 11.73
N ALA A 65 -4.15 2.89 11.92
CA ALA A 65 -5.27 2.48 12.76
C ALA A 65 -6.32 1.66 11.99
N LEU A 66 -6.15 1.49 10.68
CA LEU A 66 -7.08 0.74 9.84
C LEU A 66 -6.86 -0.76 10.02
N ASP A 67 -7.91 -1.50 10.37
CA ASP A 67 -7.83 -2.95 10.43
C ASP A 67 -7.74 -3.59 9.03
N ALA A 68 -7.25 -4.83 8.97
CA ALA A 68 -6.98 -5.51 7.71
C ALA A 68 -8.25 -5.75 6.87
N ASP A 69 -9.40 -6.02 7.50
CA ASP A 69 -10.65 -6.28 6.77
C ASP A 69 -11.20 -4.98 6.16
N ALA A 70 -11.18 -3.88 6.91
CA ALA A 70 -11.52 -2.56 6.40
C ALA A 70 -10.59 -2.13 5.25
N ALA A 71 -9.28 -2.35 5.39
CA ALA A 71 -8.31 -2.07 4.33
C ALA A 71 -8.60 -2.90 3.07
N LEU A 72 -8.85 -4.21 3.21
CA LEU A 72 -9.18 -5.09 2.09
C LEU A 72 -10.49 -4.69 1.40
N GLY A 73 -11.50 -4.25 2.17
CA GLY A 73 -12.76 -3.74 1.63
C GLY A 73 -12.57 -2.52 0.72
N LEU A 74 -11.77 -1.55 1.17
CA LEU A 74 -11.45 -0.34 0.38
C LEU A 74 -10.65 -0.67 -0.88
N ILE A 75 -9.67 -1.57 -0.75
CA ILE A 75 -8.87 -2.06 -1.89
C ILE A 75 -9.76 -2.75 -2.93
N ASP A 76 -10.71 -3.57 -2.48
CA ASP A 76 -11.63 -4.29 -3.37
C ASP A 76 -12.61 -3.36 -4.09
N GLN A 77 -13.15 -2.38 -3.37
CA GLN A 77 -14.00 -1.36 -3.96
C GLN A 77 -13.22 -0.63 -5.06
N TRP A 78 -12.03 -0.13 -4.76
CA TRP A 78 -11.26 0.67 -5.71
C TRP A 78 -10.79 -0.14 -6.93
N TYR A 79 -10.31 -1.37 -6.70
CA TYR A 79 -10.02 -2.30 -7.80
C TYR A 79 -11.25 -2.55 -8.68
N GLY A 80 -12.42 -2.70 -8.05
CA GLY A 80 -13.71 -2.89 -8.72
C GLY A 80 -14.02 -1.78 -9.72
N SER A 81 -13.79 -0.53 -9.34
CA SER A 81 -14.07 0.67 -10.14
C SER A 81 -13.06 0.84 -11.28
N LEU A 82 -11.79 0.49 -11.07
CA LEU A 82 -10.74 0.71 -12.07
C LEU A 82 -10.56 -0.45 -13.06
N HIS A 83 -10.66 -1.71 -12.63
CA HIS A 83 -10.27 -2.84 -13.50
C HIS A 83 -11.18 -3.03 -14.73
N LYS A 84 -12.40 -2.46 -14.70
CA LYS A 84 -13.37 -2.50 -15.80
C LYS A 84 -13.16 -1.38 -16.82
N ALA A 85 -12.33 -0.39 -16.49
CA ALA A 85 -11.98 0.72 -17.38
C ALA A 85 -11.34 0.19 -18.69
N LYS A 86 -11.47 0.97 -19.76
CA LYS A 86 -10.87 0.64 -21.06
C LYS A 86 -9.50 1.28 -21.24
N GLU A 87 -9.24 2.32 -20.45
CA GLU A 87 -8.02 3.10 -20.39
C GLU A 87 -6.87 2.23 -19.85
N PRO A 88 -5.76 2.08 -20.60
CA PRO A 88 -4.63 1.26 -20.17
C PRO A 88 -3.99 1.77 -18.88
N GLU A 89 -3.94 3.08 -18.66
CA GLU A 89 -3.40 3.69 -17.46
C GLU A 89 -4.23 3.30 -16.22
N LEU A 90 -5.56 3.21 -16.35
CA LEU A 90 -6.44 2.74 -15.26
C LEU A 90 -6.29 1.24 -15.01
N LYS A 91 -6.00 0.45 -16.05
CA LYS A 91 -5.68 -0.98 -15.92
C LYS A 91 -4.37 -1.20 -15.17
N GLU A 92 -3.36 -0.37 -15.43
CA GLU A 92 -2.08 -0.40 -14.71
C GLU A 92 -2.28 -0.11 -13.23
N ILE A 93 -2.99 0.99 -12.89
CA ILE A 93 -3.34 1.31 -11.50
C ILE A 93 -4.09 0.15 -10.83
N ALA A 94 -5.07 -0.44 -11.52
CA ALA A 94 -5.81 -1.59 -10.99
C ALA A 94 -4.92 -2.81 -10.73
N ASN A 95 -3.89 -3.05 -11.55
CA ASN A 95 -2.95 -4.16 -11.32
C ASN A 95 -2.09 -3.91 -10.07
N THR A 96 -1.56 -2.70 -9.88
CA THR A 96 -0.81 -2.36 -8.67
C THR A 96 -1.69 -2.40 -7.41
N ILE A 97 -2.97 -2.01 -7.50
CA ILE A 97 -3.95 -2.20 -6.40
C ILE A 97 -4.16 -3.70 -6.09
N LYS A 98 -4.18 -4.56 -7.11
CA LYS A 98 -4.29 -6.01 -6.89
C LYS A 98 -3.05 -6.57 -6.18
N GLU A 99 -1.87 -6.03 -6.45
CA GLU A 99 -0.64 -6.38 -5.73
C GLU A 99 -0.72 -5.95 -4.26
N LEU A 100 -1.15 -4.71 -4.00
CA LEU A 100 -1.43 -4.22 -2.64
C LEU A 100 -2.39 -5.16 -1.90
N LYS A 101 -3.46 -5.62 -2.57
CA LYS A 101 -4.39 -6.61 -2.00
C LYS A 101 -3.69 -7.88 -1.54
N GLN A 102 -2.77 -8.42 -2.36
CA GLN A 102 -2.06 -9.65 -2.00
C GLN A 102 -1.14 -9.45 -0.81
N LEU A 103 -0.45 -8.31 -0.72
CA LEU A 103 0.42 -7.98 0.41
C LEU A 103 -0.38 -7.90 1.72
N VAL A 104 -1.48 -7.13 1.72
CA VAL A 104 -2.36 -6.98 2.89
C VAL A 104 -2.99 -8.32 3.29
N LYS A 105 -3.53 -9.07 2.33
CA LYS A 105 -4.13 -10.39 2.59
C LYS A 105 -3.12 -11.42 3.11
N GLY A 106 -1.87 -11.32 2.68
CA GLY A 106 -0.80 -12.22 3.13
C GLY A 106 -0.44 -12.04 4.61
N GLY A 107 -0.70 -10.85 5.18
CA GLY A 107 -0.47 -10.54 6.60
C GLY A 107 0.99 -10.60 7.06
N LYS A 108 1.93 -10.74 6.11
CA LYS A 108 3.37 -10.84 6.36
C LYS A 108 4.15 -9.65 5.81
N ALA A 109 3.51 -8.84 4.97
CA ALA A 109 4.14 -7.68 4.37
C ALA A 109 4.42 -6.63 5.44
N THR A 110 5.59 -6.00 5.37
CA THR A 110 5.98 -4.93 6.29
C THR A 110 5.28 -3.62 5.93
N GLY A 111 5.34 -2.64 6.85
CA GLY A 111 4.83 -1.30 6.60
C GLY A 111 5.54 -0.62 5.44
N HIS A 112 6.84 -0.88 5.26
CA HIS A 112 7.61 -0.46 4.09
C HIS A 112 7.13 -1.13 2.80
N GLU A 113 6.95 -2.45 2.77
CA GLU A 113 6.51 -3.16 1.56
C GLU A 113 5.12 -2.70 1.10
N ILE A 114 4.18 -2.56 2.04
CA ILE A 114 2.84 -2.01 1.77
C ILE A 114 2.96 -0.53 1.35
N GLY A 115 3.83 0.22 2.02
CA GLY A 115 4.03 1.64 1.80
C GLY A 115 4.57 1.99 0.42
N GLU A 116 5.53 1.22 -0.10
CA GLU A 116 6.08 1.38 -1.45
C GLU A 116 5.01 1.19 -2.52
N VAL A 117 4.17 0.15 -2.40
CA VAL A 117 3.07 -0.08 -3.35
C VAL A 117 2.04 1.05 -3.26
N LEU A 118 1.72 1.57 -2.07
CA LEU A 118 0.85 2.74 -1.94
C LEU A 118 1.44 4.01 -2.56
N ILE A 119 2.76 4.20 -2.45
CA ILE A 119 3.47 5.32 -3.08
C ILE A 119 3.36 5.20 -4.60
N GLU A 120 3.64 4.02 -5.16
CA GLU A 120 3.53 3.75 -6.59
C GLU A 120 2.11 4.02 -7.11
N ILE A 121 1.10 3.48 -6.43
CA ILE A 121 -0.30 3.73 -6.78
C ILE A 121 -0.62 5.23 -6.73
N GLY A 122 -0.11 5.95 -5.72
CA GLY A 122 -0.29 7.39 -5.57
C GLY A 122 0.34 8.21 -6.71
N GLU A 123 1.53 7.81 -7.16
CA GLU A 123 2.22 8.40 -8.30
C GLU A 123 1.47 8.13 -9.61
N GLN A 124 1.08 6.88 -9.86
CA GLN A 124 0.28 6.52 -11.04
C GLN A 124 -1.06 7.28 -11.07
N THR A 125 -1.74 7.40 -9.93
CA THR A 125 -3.00 8.15 -9.79
C THR A 125 -2.80 9.65 -10.06
N THR A 126 -1.70 10.23 -9.57
CA THR A 126 -1.36 11.64 -9.81
C THR A 126 -1.04 11.89 -11.28
N ASN A 127 -0.31 10.96 -11.92
CA ASN A 127 0.02 11.03 -13.34
C ASN A 127 -1.24 10.96 -14.19
N PHE A 128 -2.11 9.98 -13.96
CA PHE A 128 -3.41 9.86 -14.64
C PHE A 128 -4.27 11.13 -14.47
N GLY A 129 -4.33 11.68 -13.25
CA GLY A 129 -5.06 12.93 -12.97
C GLY A 129 -4.55 14.15 -13.75
N SER A 130 -3.32 14.14 -14.24
CA SER A 130 -2.76 15.27 -15.01
C SER A 130 -3.41 15.43 -16.38
N ASP A 131 -3.80 14.31 -16.99
CA ASP A 131 -4.41 14.20 -18.31
C ASP A 131 -5.94 14.02 -18.25
N ALA A 132 -6.49 13.85 -17.03
CA ALA A 132 -7.92 13.73 -16.79
C ALA A 132 -8.69 15.04 -17.09
N SER A 133 -10.01 14.93 -17.16
CA SER A 133 -10.92 16.08 -17.31
C SER A 133 -10.74 17.08 -16.15
N LYS A 134 -11.10 18.35 -16.39
CA LYS A 134 -10.95 19.41 -15.38
C LYS A 134 -11.63 19.11 -14.04
N GLU A 135 -12.73 18.36 -14.07
CA GLU A 135 -13.51 17.99 -12.87
C GLU A 135 -12.81 16.91 -12.03
N LEU A 136 -12.10 15.97 -12.67
CA LEU A 136 -11.42 14.86 -11.98
C LEU A 136 -9.97 15.16 -11.63
N LYS A 137 -9.35 16.13 -12.31
CA LYS A 137 -7.93 16.49 -12.11
C LYS A 137 -7.58 16.77 -10.66
N THR A 138 -8.33 17.65 -9.99
CA THR A 138 -8.04 18.03 -8.60
C THR A 138 -8.30 16.89 -7.60
N PRO A 139 -9.45 16.19 -7.64
CA PRO A 139 -9.67 15.00 -6.80
C PRO A 139 -8.59 13.93 -6.96
N LEU A 140 -8.19 13.59 -8.20
CA LEU A 140 -7.19 12.56 -8.47
C LEU A 140 -5.79 12.97 -7.98
N HIS A 141 -5.39 14.23 -8.16
CA HIS A 141 -4.14 14.75 -7.58
C HIS A 141 -4.16 14.71 -6.05
N LYS A 142 -5.30 15.04 -5.42
CA LYS A 142 -5.43 14.98 -3.97
C LYS A 142 -5.34 13.54 -3.47
N LEU A 143 -6.02 12.61 -4.14
CA LEU A 143 -5.98 11.18 -3.83
C LEU A 143 -4.55 10.63 -3.95
N GLY A 144 -3.89 10.88 -5.09
CA GLY A 144 -2.53 10.42 -5.33
C GLY A 144 -1.56 10.91 -4.24
N LYS A 145 -1.64 12.19 -3.86
CA LYS A 145 -0.84 12.75 -2.77
C LYS A 145 -1.13 12.09 -1.42
N GLN A 146 -2.39 11.79 -1.11
CA GLN A 146 -2.75 11.13 0.14
C GLN A 146 -2.25 9.69 0.19
N LEU A 147 -2.30 8.96 -0.92
CA LEU A 147 -1.74 7.60 -1.02
C LEU A 147 -0.22 7.60 -0.80
N THR A 148 0.51 8.50 -1.45
CA THR A 148 1.96 8.65 -1.22
C THR A 148 2.27 9.01 0.23
N LYS A 149 1.48 9.91 0.84
CA LYS A 149 1.62 10.27 2.25
C LYS A 149 1.33 9.09 3.17
N ALA A 150 0.27 8.33 2.89
CA ALA A 150 -0.12 7.15 3.64
C ALA A 150 0.98 6.08 3.60
N GLY A 151 1.52 5.78 2.41
CA GLY A 151 2.63 4.85 2.26
C GLY A 151 3.89 5.30 3.01
N THR A 152 4.23 6.60 2.94
CA THR A 152 5.34 7.16 3.73
C THR A 152 5.10 7.04 5.24
N SER A 153 3.86 7.23 5.70
CA SER A 153 3.51 7.13 7.13
C SER A 153 3.62 5.70 7.65
N LEU A 154 3.26 4.69 6.86
CA LEU A 154 3.42 3.28 7.25
C LEU A 154 4.89 2.93 7.49
N GLY A 155 5.78 3.27 6.55
CA GLY A 155 7.22 3.03 6.73
C GLY A 155 7.77 3.74 7.98
N LYS A 156 7.35 4.98 8.23
CA LYS A 156 7.74 5.72 9.44
C LYS A 156 7.21 5.11 10.74
N ALA A 157 6.01 4.53 10.72
CA ALA A 157 5.43 3.89 11.90
C ALA A 157 6.23 2.62 12.27
N GLU A 158 6.59 1.82 11.27
CA GLU A 158 7.47 0.66 11.43
C GLU A 158 8.87 1.09 11.93
N ASP A 159 9.48 2.10 11.32
CA ASP A 159 10.76 2.66 11.78
C ASP A 159 10.72 3.10 13.25
N LYS A 160 9.60 3.72 13.66
CA LYS A 160 9.41 4.16 15.05
C LYS A 160 9.38 2.97 16.00
N GLU A 161 8.67 1.91 15.67
CA GLU A 161 8.64 0.69 16.48
C GLU A 161 10.04 0.08 16.61
N HIS A 162 10.78 -0.02 15.49
CA HIS A 162 12.17 -0.49 15.51
C HIS A 162 13.07 0.41 16.38
N ILE A 163 12.90 1.73 16.33
CA ILE A 163 13.63 2.67 17.18
C ILE A 163 13.33 2.42 18.66
N GLU A 164 12.07 2.25 19.03
CA GLU A 164 11.66 1.98 20.42
C GLU A 164 12.24 0.66 20.94
N GLN A 165 12.25 -0.38 20.10
CA GLN A 165 12.89 -1.66 20.42
C GLN A 165 14.41 -1.52 20.63
N ILE A 166 15.09 -0.76 19.76
CA ILE A 166 16.53 -0.49 19.89
C ILE A 166 16.81 0.32 21.16
N ASP A 167 16.03 1.35 21.44
CA ASP A 167 16.21 2.20 22.63
C ASP A 167 15.99 1.38 23.92
N SER A 168 14.98 0.50 23.97
CA SER A 168 14.78 -0.43 25.09
C SER A 168 15.96 -1.41 25.26
N LEU A 169 16.50 -1.95 24.16
CA LEU A 169 17.67 -2.81 24.22
C LEU A 169 18.89 -2.06 24.76
N VAL A 170 19.09 -0.81 24.32
CA VAL A 170 20.15 0.06 24.84
C VAL A 170 20.01 0.28 26.34
N GLU A 171 18.81 0.62 26.82
CA GLU A 171 18.56 0.81 28.26
C GLU A 171 18.85 -0.45 29.07
N ASN A 172 18.46 -1.63 28.56
CA ASN A 172 18.76 -2.90 29.20
C ASN A 172 20.27 -3.18 29.27
N LEU A 173 21.01 -2.87 28.19
CA LEU A 173 22.45 -3.06 28.13
C LEU A 173 23.24 -2.06 28.99
N GLU A 174 22.74 -0.83 29.14
CA GLU A 174 23.31 0.19 30.03
C GLU A 174 22.97 -0.07 31.50
N GLY A 175 21.94 -0.88 31.77
CA GLY A 175 21.52 -1.32 33.09
C GLY A 175 22.39 -2.42 33.70
N ASP A 176 21.91 -2.97 34.81
CA ASP A 176 22.56 -4.09 35.48
C ASP A 176 22.19 -5.41 34.79
N LEU A 177 23.11 -5.91 33.96
CA LEU A 177 22.95 -7.14 33.17
C LEU A 177 22.68 -8.38 34.02
N THR A 178 23.06 -8.38 35.31
CA THR A 178 22.78 -9.51 36.21
C THR A 178 21.30 -9.66 36.54
N LYS A 179 20.51 -8.61 36.29
CA LYS A 179 19.05 -8.61 36.47
C LYS A 179 18.30 -9.08 35.24
N ILE A 180 18.97 -9.26 34.11
CA ILE A 180 18.36 -9.80 32.90
C ILE A 180 18.30 -11.31 33.07
N ASP A 181 17.08 -11.83 33.05
CA ASP A 181 16.87 -13.28 33.04
C ASP A 181 17.56 -13.92 31.83
N THR A 182 18.26 -15.03 32.05
CA THR A 182 19.06 -15.69 31.00
C THR A 182 18.17 -16.22 29.88
N GLU A 183 16.96 -16.70 30.19
CA GLU A 183 16.02 -17.17 29.17
C GLU A 183 15.50 -16.00 28.32
N VAL A 184 15.23 -14.84 28.94
CA VAL A 184 14.87 -13.60 28.24
C VAL A 184 16.00 -13.13 27.32
N ALA A 185 17.25 -13.12 27.81
CA ALA A 185 18.42 -12.76 26.99
C ALA A 185 18.58 -13.70 25.78
N LEU A 186 18.46 -15.01 26.00
CA LEU A 186 18.57 -16.01 24.93
C LEU A 186 17.45 -15.87 23.89
N LYS A 187 16.20 -15.60 24.33
CA LYS A 187 15.07 -15.33 23.43
C LYS A 187 15.30 -14.07 22.59
N GLY A 188 15.79 -13.00 23.22
CA GLY A 188 16.16 -11.77 22.50
C GLY A 188 17.20 -12.04 21.43
N ILE A 189 18.29 -12.73 21.78
CA ILE A 189 19.35 -13.11 20.82
C ILE A 189 18.77 -13.95 19.67
N ASP A 190 17.86 -14.88 19.95
CA ASP A 190 17.21 -15.69 18.91
C ASP A 190 16.34 -14.89 17.96
N THR A 191 15.57 -13.93 18.48
CA THR A 191 14.77 -13.02 17.65
C THR A 191 15.68 -12.25 16.69
N TRP A 192 16.72 -11.59 17.20
CA TRP A 192 17.65 -10.83 16.36
C TRP A 192 18.43 -11.70 15.38
N TYR A 193 18.88 -12.89 15.81
CA TYR A 193 19.52 -13.86 14.91
C TYR A 193 18.57 -14.24 13.77
N SER A 194 17.31 -14.54 14.09
CA SER A 194 16.31 -14.97 13.11
C SER A 194 16.01 -13.91 12.04
N LEU A 195 16.06 -12.64 12.43
CA LEU A 195 15.89 -11.49 11.55
C LEU A 195 17.11 -11.30 10.63
N LEU A 196 18.31 -11.33 11.20
CA LEU A 196 19.53 -10.92 10.50
C LEU A 196 20.15 -12.03 9.64
N HIS A 197 20.07 -13.30 10.04
CA HIS A 197 20.79 -14.39 9.36
C HIS A 197 20.29 -14.70 7.94
N LYS A 198 19.09 -14.24 7.57
CA LYS A 198 18.50 -14.41 6.24
C LYS A 198 18.78 -13.23 5.31
N SER A 199 19.37 -12.16 5.82
CA SER A 199 19.72 -11.00 5.00
C SER A 199 20.77 -11.38 3.97
N GLU A 200 20.73 -10.74 2.80
CA GLU A 200 21.80 -10.82 1.81
C GLU A 200 22.97 -9.88 2.16
N ASP A 201 22.77 -8.95 3.10
CA ASP A 201 23.81 -8.03 3.60
C ASP A 201 24.83 -8.78 4.47
N GLU A 202 26.08 -8.81 4.01
CA GLU A 202 27.19 -9.48 4.69
C GLU A 202 27.49 -8.88 6.08
N ASN A 203 27.28 -7.57 6.28
CA ASN A 203 27.44 -6.95 7.60
C ASN A 203 26.37 -7.45 8.58
N LEU A 204 25.12 -7.62 8.11
CA LEU A 204 24.05 -8.18 8.93
C LEU A 204 24.27 -9.67 9.24
N LYS A 205 24.82 -10.44 8.28
CA LYS A 205 25.23 -11.84 8.52
C LYS A 205 26.36 -11.92 9.55
N ALA A 206 27.32 -11.00 9.53
CA ALA A 206 28.41 -10.95 10.49
C ALA A 206 27.86 -10.75 11.92
N ILE A 207 26.92 -9.81 12.10
CA ILE A 207 26.21 -9.61 13.37
C ILE A 207 25.47 -10.89 13.79
N ALA A 208 24.75 -11.55 12.87
CA ALA A 208 24.06 -12.80 13.17
C ALA A 208 25.02 -13.90 13.66
N ASN A 209 26.21 -14.01 13.08
CA ASN A 209 27.22 -14.95 13.54
C ASN A 209 27.72 -14.63 14.95
N GLY A 210 27.97 -13.35 15.26
CA GLY A 210 28.31 -12.90 16.62
C GLY A 210 27.20 -13.21 17.63
N LEU A 211 25.93 -13.01 17.27
CA LEU A 211 24.77 -13.35 18.10
C LEU A 211 24.71 -14.86 18.38
N LYS A 212 24.98 -15.69 17.37
CA LYS A 212 25.06 -17.14 17.54
C LYS A 212 26.19 -17.56 18.50
N GLN A 213 27.35 -16.91 18.41
CA GLN A 213 28.46 -17.14 19.34
C GLN A 213 28.10 -16.71 20.77
N LEU A 214 27.52 -15.51 20.93
CA LEU A 214 27.06 -15.01 22.23
C LEU A 214 26.06 -15.97 22.88
N LYS A 215 25.08 -16.45 22.10
CA LYS A 215 24.12 -17.47 22.55
C LYS A 215 24.80 -18.74 23.04
N GLN A 216 25.80 -19.23 22.32
CA GLN A 216 26.54 -20.44 22.70
C GLN A 216 27.33 -20.23 24.00
N LEU A 217 27.91 -19.05 24.21
CA LEU A 217 28.61 -18.70 25.45
C LEU A 217 27.64 -18.68 26.63
N LEU A 218 26.52 -17.96 26.51
CA LEU A 218 25.52 -17.83 27.59
C LEU A 218 24.87 -19.17 28.00
N LYS A 219 24.86 -20.18 27.12
CA LYS A 219 24.37 -21.52 27.43
C LYS A 219 25.37 -22.40 28.20
N ARG A 220 26.63 -21.99 28.31
CA ARG A 220 27.64 -22.73 29.07
C ARG A 220 27.30 -22.67 30.55
N SER A 221 27.63 -23.73 31.30
CA SER A 221 27.37 -23.79 32.75
C SER A 221 28.18 -22.79 33.56
N ASN A 222 29.31 -22.32 33.02
CA ASN A 222 30.17 -21.30 33.63
C ASN A 222 30.83 -20.46 32.53
N PRO A 223 30.10 -19.51 31.92
CA PRO A 223 30.67 -18.67 30.87
C PRO A 223 31.73 -17.75 31.46
N LYS A 224 32.87 -17.60 30.75
CA LYS A 224 33.90 -16.65 31.15
C LYS A 224 33.47 -15.24 30.72
N GLY A 225 33.57 -14.28 31.64
CA GLY A 225 33.31 -12.87 31.37
C GLY A 225 34.09 -12.36 30.16
N ALA A 226 35.39 -12.66 30.09
CA ALA A 226 36.26 -12.27 28.98
C ALA A 226 35.80 -12.81 27.61
N ASP A 227 35.37 -14.09 27.53
CA ASP A 227 34.85 -14.67 26.28
C ASP A 227 33.57 -13.94 25.82
N ILE A 228 32.69 -13.58 26.77
CA ILE A 228 31.48 -12.79 26.49
C ILE A 228 31.86 -11.37 26.07
N GLY A 229 32.83 -10.79 26.76
CA GLY A 229 33.36 -9.44 26.52
C GLY A 229 33.84 -9.28 25.09
N GLU A 230 34.69 -10.21 24.62
CA GLU A 230 35.22 -10.22 23.26
C GLU A 230 34.10 -10.25 22.20
N VAL A 231 33.10 -11.14 22.37
CA VAL A 231 31.98 -11.25 21.42
C VAL A 231 31.10 -10.00 21.44
N LEU A 232 30.86 -9.39 22.61
CA LEU A 232 30.10 -8.14 22.71
C LEU A 232 30.87 -6.95 22.10
N THR A 233 32.18 -6.90 22.29
CA THR A 233 33.07 -5.91 21.65
C THR A 233 32.95 -5.99 20.13
N GLN A 234 33.09 -7.20 19.58
CA GLN A 234 32.98 -7.47 18.15
C GLN A 234 31.57 -7.15 17.61
N LEU A 235 30.52 -7.58 18.30
CA LEU A 235 29.13 -7.27 17.93
C LEU A 235 28.89 -5.77 17.90
N GLY A 236 29.45 -5.03 18.85
CA GLY A 236 29.31 -3.58 18.90
C GLY A 236 30.00 -2.85 17.75
N GLU A 237 31.15 -3.35 17.28
CA GLU A 237 31.85 -2.83 16.11
C GLU A 237 31.06 -3.11 14.83
N GLN A 238 30.63 -4.36 14.63
CA GLN A 238 29.82 -4.77 13.48
C GLN A 238 28.48 -4.02 13.42
N THR A 239 27.84 -3.81 14.58
CA THR A 239 26.60 -3.03 14.67
C THR A 239 26.81 -1.57 14.28
N GLN A 240 27.93 -0.95 14.70
CA GLN A 240 28.27 0.42 14.28
C GLN A 240 28.57 0.52 12.78
N GLU A 241 29.19 -0.50 12.20
CA GLU A 241 29.46 -0.56 10.76
C GLU A 241 28.16 -0.70 9.96
N ALA A 242 27.29 -1.65 10.35
CA ALA A 242 25.98 -1.86 9.73
C ALA A 242 25.07 -0.61 9.80
N ALA A 243 25.26 0.23 10.82
CA ALA A 243 24.52 1.49 10.94
C ALA A 243 24.72 2.44 9.76
N ASN A 244 25.82 2.29 8.99
CA ASN A 244 26.05 3.12 7.81
C ASN A 244 25.11 2.81 6.65
N SER A 245 24.57 1.59 6.60
CA SER A 245 23.60 1.14 5.60
C SER A 245 22.15 1.27 6.07
N ALA A 246 21.93 1.69 7.32
CA ALA A 246 20.59 1.76 7.90
C ALA A 246 19.76 2.91 7.31
N GLY A 247 18.44 2.68 7.23
CA GLY A 247 17.44 3.66 6.80
C GLY A 247 17.49 4.97 7.59
N ARG A 248 16.92 6.03 7.00
CA ARG A 248 16.95 7.39 7.54
C ARG A 248 16.20 7.44 8.89
N GLY A 249 16.94 7.66 9.98
CA GLY A 249 16.40 7.71 11.35
C GLY A 249 16.92 6.60 12.26
N LEU A 250 17.25 5.44 11.69
CA LEU A 250 17.78 4.28 12.43
C LEU A 250 19.29 4.38 12.69
N LYS A 251 20.05 4.97 11.77
CA LYS A 251 21.53 5.08 11.86
C LYS A 251 22.04 5.52 13.23
N GLY A 252 21.52 6.62 13.77
CA GLY A 252 21.99 7.16 15.06
C GLY A 252 21.69 6.23 16.24
N ARG A 253 20.57 5.52 16.18
CA ARG A 253 20.15 4.55 17.21
C ARG A 253 20.97 3.27 17.15
N ILE A 254 21.19 2.73 15.95
CA ILE A 254 22.05 1.56 15.74
C ILE A 254 23.50 1.88 16.14
N GLN A 255 24.00 3.08 15.83
CA GLN A 255 25.32 3.52 16.31
C GLN A 255 25.40 3.58 17.83
N LYS A 256 24.34 4.06 18.51
CA LYS A 256 24.27 4.07 19.98
C LYS A 256 24.31 2.64 20.52
N LEU A 257 23.51 1.74 19.97
CA LEU A 257 23.48 0.33 20.34
C LEU A 257 24.87 -0.30 20.22
N GLY A 258 25.54 -0.14 19.08
CA GLY A 258 26.86 -0.71 18.88
C GLY A 258 27.92 -0.13 19.83
N LYS A 259 27.86 1.17 20.15
CA LYS A 259 28.74 1.77 21.18
C LYS A 259 28.52 1.17 22.56
N VAL A 260 27.26 0.94 22.95
CA VAL A 260 26.91 0.34 24.24
C VAL A 260 27.38 -1.11 24.29
N LEU A 261 27.15 -1.90 23.24
CA LEU A 261 27.67 -3.27 23.13
C LEU A 261 29.20 -3.30 23.31
N SER A 262 29.95 -2.45 22.60
CA SER A 262 31.40 -2.40 22.75
C SER A 262 31.85 -1.92 24.13
N LYS A 263 31.12 -1.00 24.76
CA LYS A 263 31.42 -0.52 26.11
C LYS A 263 31.20 -1.62 27.15
N VAL A 264 30.08 -2.33 27.05
CA VAL A 264 29.76 -3.47 27.91
C VAL A 264 30.81 -4.57 27.73
N GLY A 265 31.14 -4.92 26.49
CA GLY A 265 32.15 -5.94 26.18
C GLY A 265 33.48 -5.67 26.89
N LYS A 266 34.02 -4.47 26.72
CA LYS A 266 35.26 -4.00 27.37
C LYS A 266 35.21 -3.96 28.90
N SER A 267 34.03 -3.94 29.51
CA SER A 267 33.88 -3.98 30.97
C SER A 267 33.89 -5.40 31.55
N LEU A 268 33.75 -6.42 30.68
CA LEU A 268 33.74 -7.84 31.03
C LEU A 268 35.08 -8.53 30.71
N GLU A 269 35.94 -7.89 29.92
CA GLU A 269 37.34 -8.25 29.66
C GLU A 269 38.23 -8.00 30.89
#